data_AF-A0A1N7DAD9-F1
#
_entry.id   AF-A0A1N7DAD9-F1
#
_cell.length_a   1.000
_cell.length_b   1.000
_cell.length_c   1.000
_cell.angle_alpha   90.00
_cell.angle_beta   90.00
_cell.angle_gamma   90.00
#
_symmetry.space_group_name_H-M   'P 1'
#
loop_
_entity.id
_entity.type
_entity.pdbx_description
1 polymer ?
#
loop_
_entity_poly.entity_id
_entity_poly.type
_entity_poly.pdbx_seq_one_letter_code
_entity_poly.pdbx_strand_id
1 'polypeptide(L)'
;MGLPDIDGVNVFGLYAPARTPAEVVDRIAKASAEILKQQEVRDIFAKQGMTAESSTPDEFEALNRSHTERWAPIARASGVRIN
;
A
#
# COMPACT_ATOMS: atom_id res chain seq x y z
N MET A 1 27.72 2.50 -0.21
CA MET A 1 27.29 1.91 -1.49
C MET A 1 26.01 1.13 -1.19
N GLY A 2 24.85 1.79 -1.33
CA GLY A 2 23.55 1.22 -0.97
C GLY A 2 23.14 0.12 -1.94
N LEU A 3 22.54 -0.95 -1.43
CA LEU A 3 22.06 -2.07 -2.23
C LEU A 3 20.91 -1.57 -3.12
N PRO A 4 21.11 -1.48 -4.46
CA PRO A 4 20.17 -0.80 -5.37
C PRO A 4 18.81 -1.49 -5.49
N ASP A 5 18.70 -2.74 -5.01
CA ASP A 5 17.50 -3.55 -5.09
C ASP A 5 16.76 -3.71 -3.76
N ILE A 6 17.12 -2.98 -2.69
CA ILE A 6 16.29 -2.98 -1.48
C ILE A 6 15.12 -2.01 -1.67
N ASP A 7 14.01 -2.56 -2.17
CA ASP A 7 12.71 -1.96 -2.00
C ASP A 7 12.20 -2.38 -0.62
N GLY A 8 12.64 -1.64 0.40
CA GLY A 8 12.24 -1.82 1.80
C GLY A 8 10.93 -1.10 2.15
N VAL A 9 10.22 -0.60 1.14
CA VAL A 9 8.99 0.16 1.32
C VAL A 9 7.85 -0.82 1.55
N ASN A 10 7.38 -0.88 2.79
CA ASN A 10 6.15 -1.58 3.11
C ASN A 10 4.97 -0.81 2.52
N VAL A 11 4.24 -1.45 1.62
CA VAL A 11 3.03 -0.89 1.02
C VAL A 11 1.85 -1.16 1.94
N PHE A 12 1.26 -0.09 2.47
CA PHE A 12 0.00 -0.13 3.22
C PHE A 12 -1.12 0.48 2.38
N GLY A 13 -2.32 -0.05 2.49
CA GLY A 13 -3.49 0.54 1.84
C GLY A 13 -4.79 -0.08 2.30
N LEU A 14 -5.88 0.40 1.69
CA LEU A 14 -7.25 0.01 2.03
C LEU A 14 -7.76 -1.01 1.01
N TYR A 15 -8.46 -2.03 1.51
CA TYR A 15 -9.07 -3.08 0.70
C TYR A 15 -10.57 -3.10 0.94
N ALA A 16 -11.32 -3.44 -0.11
CA ALA A 16 -12.76 -3.62 -0.06
C ALA A 16 -13.15 -5.00 -0.61
N PRO A 17 -14.34 -5.54 -0.29
CA PRO A 17 -14.84 -6.77 -0.91
C PRO A 17 -14.83 -6.70 -2.43
N ALA A 18 -14.52 -7.82 -3.10
CA ALA A 18 -14.33 -7.87 -4.56
C ALA A 18 -15.51 -7.37 -5.41
N ARG A 19 -16.73 -7.35 -4.86
CA ARG A 19 -17.94 -6.87 -5.55
C ARG A 19 -18.39 -5.47 -5.09
N THR A 20 -17.51 -4.72 -4.43
CA THR A 20 -17.80 -3.34 -4.06
C THR A 20 -17.96 -2.49 -5.33
N PRO A 21 -19.05 -1.72 -5.48
CA PRO A 21 -19.22 -0.85 -6.64
C PRO A 21 -18.07 0.16 -6.79
N ALA A 22 -17.63 0.41 -8.02
CA ALA A 22 -16.51 1.30 -8.31
C ALA A 22 -16.69 2.71 -7.73
N GLU A 23 -17.92 3.25 -7.79
CA GLU A 23 -18.25 4.56 -7.21
C GLU A 23 -17.99 4.66 -5.70
N VAL A 24 -18.16 3.55 -4.96
CA VAL A 24 -17.88 3.49 -3.53
C VAL A 24 -16.37 3.49 -3.28
N VAL A 25 -15.63 2.71 -4.07
CA VAL A 25 -14.16 2.68 -4.03
C VAL A 25 -13.59 4.06 -4.32
N ASP A 26 -14.07 4.72 -5.37
CA ASP A 26 -13.66 6.07 -5.75
C ASP A 26 -13.93 7.10 -4.65
N ARG A 27 -15.09 7.00 -3.99
CA ARG A 27 -15.43 7.90 -2.89
C ARG A 27 -14.47 7.71 -1.71
N ILE A 28 -14.14 6.47 -1.37
CA ILE A 28 -13.18 6.17 -0.31
C ILE A 28 -11.80 6.68 -0.69
N ALA A 29 -11.31 6.37 -1.89
CA ALA A 29 -10.00 6.79 -2.37
C ALA A 29 -9.85 8.32 -2.32
N LYS A 30 -10.86 9.07 -2.80
CA LYS A 30 -10.88 10.53 -2.73
C LYS A 30 -10.85 11.04 -1.29
N ALA A 31 -11.70 10.50 -0.42
CA ALA A 31 -11.72 10.91 0.99
C ALA A 31 -10.37 10.64 1.69
N SER A 32 -9.75 9.48 1.44
CA SER A 32 -8.43 9.14 1.96
C SER A 32 -7.35 10.10 1.45
N ALA A 33 -7.36 10.43 0.16
CA ALA A 33 -6.41 11.37 -0.43
C ALA A 33 -6.51 12.77 0.22
N GLU A 34 -7.73 13.25 0.49
CA GLU A 34 -7.91 14.54 1.17
C GLU A 34 -7.42 14.51 2.62
N ILE A 35 -7.64 13.41 3.34
CA ILE A 35 -7.17 13.25 4.73
C ILE A 35 -5.63 13.20 4.78
N LEU A 36 -4.98 12.50 3.84
CA LEU A 36 -3.52 12.38 3.79
C LEU A 36 -2.81 13.71 3.40
N LYS A 37 -3.55 14.72 2.92
CA LYS A 37 -3.03 16.08 2.73
C LYS A 37 -2.95 16.88 4.02
N GLN A 38 -3.66 16.48 5.07
CA GLN A 38 -3.70 17.22 6.33
C GLN A 38 -2.37 17.07 7.08
N GLN A 39 -1.81 18.20 7.54
CA GLN A 39 -0.52 18.22 8.21
C GLN A 39 -0.50 17.34 9.46
N GLU A 40 -1.56 17.37 10.26
CA GLU A 40 -1.68 16.54 11.46
C GLU A 40 -1.57 15.04 11.15
N VAL A 41 -2.20 14.59 10.05
CA VAL A 41 -2.12 13.19 9.60
C VAL A 41 -0.71 12.87 9.13
N ARG A 42 -0.09 13.76 8.35
CA ARG A 42 1.30 13.60 7.91
C ARG A 42 2.26 13.48 9.09
N ASP A 43 2.07 14.27 10.13
CA ASP A 43 2.89 14.24 11.34
C ASP A 43 2.70 12.92 12.11
N ILE A 44 1.48 12.38 12.17
CA ILE A 44 1.20 11.08 12.80
C ILE A 44 1.91 9.94 12.07
N PHE A 45 1.89 9.94 10.73
CA PHE A 45 2.59 8.93 9.93
C PHE A 45 4.11 9.10 10.06
N ALA A 46 4.62 10.33 10.00
CA ALA A 46 6.04 10.62 10.14
C ALA A 46 6.60 10.17 11.50
N LYS A 47 5.84 10.32 12.60
CA LYS A 47 6.20 9.80 13.93
C LYS A 47 6.37 8.28 13.97
N GLN A 48 5.76 7.55 13.04
CA GLN A 48 5.87 6.10 12.90
C GLN A 48 6.92 5.70 11.85
N GLY A 49 7.67 6.66 11.30
CA GLY A 49 8.64 6.42 10.23
C GLY A 49 8.00 6.15 8.87
N MET A 50 6.74 6.55 8.67
CA MET A 50 5.99 6.37 7.44
C MET A 50 5.84 7.69 6.69
N THR A 51 5.80 7.61 5.36
CA THR A 51 5.38 8.72 4.51
C THR A 51 3.90 8.58 4.17
N ALA A 52 3.12 9.63 4.44
CA ALA A 52 1.71 9.68 4.05
C ALA A 52 1.59 10.01 2.55
N GLU A 53 1.31 8.99 1.74
CA GLU A 53 1.12 9.11 0.30
C GLU A 53 -0.24 8.52 -0.12
N SER A 54 -0.84 9.09 -1.16
CA SER A 54 -2.09 8.62 -1.74
C SER A 54 -1.89 8.30 -3.21
N SER A 55 -2.59 7.29 -3.70
CA SER A 55 -2.64 6.90 -5.11
C SER A 55 -4.09 6.72 -5.57
N THR A 56 -4.28 6.56 -6.87
CA THR A 56 -5.55 6.07 -7.42
C THR A 56 -5.75 4.57 -7.12
N PRO A 57 -6.99 4.06 -7.14
CA PRO A 57 -7.25 2.63 -6.97
C PRO A 57 -6.43 1.75 -7.94
N ASP A 58 -6.34 2.17 -9.21
CA ASP A 58 -5.62 1.42 -10.25
C ASP A 58 -4.10 1.41 -10.02
N GLU A 59 -3.52 2.55 -9.61
CA GLU A 59 -2.10 2.63 -9.26
C GLU A 59 -1.78 1.77 -8.02
N PHE A 60 -2.67 1.77 -7.02
CA PHE A 60 -2.51 0.91 -5.85
C PHE A 60 -2.61 -0.58 -6.21
N GLU A 61 -3.54 -0.96 -7.09
CA GLU A 61 -3.65 -2.33 -7.58
C GLU A 61 -2.37 -2.77 -8.30
N ALA A 62 -1.83 -1.92 -9.18
CA ALA A 62 -0.59 -2.18 -9.89
C ALA A 62 0.60 -2.36 -8.92
N LEU A 63 0.70 -1.49 -7.92
CA LEU A 63 1.72 -1.58 -6.87
C LEU A 63 1.60 -2.89 -6.07
N ASN A 64 0.40 -3.24 -5.62
CA ASN A 64 0.15 -4.46 -4.86
C ASN A 64 0.46 -5.72 -5.68
N ARG A 65 0.14 -5.71 -6.98
CA ARG A 65 0.46 -6.80 -7.90
C ARG A 65 1.96 -6.99 -8.07
N SER A 66 2.69 -5.90 -8.34
CA SER A 66 4.16 -5.91 -8.42
C SER A 66 4.80 -6.44 -7.13
N HIS A 67 4.32 -5.97 -5.98
CA HIS A 67 4.79 -6.42 -4.68
C HIS A 67 4.54 -7.93 -4.47
N THR A 68 3.36 -8.41 -4.86
CA THR A 68 3.01 -9.83 -4.80
C THR A 68 3.90 -10.68 -5.72
N GLU A 69 4.13 -10.25 -6.95
CA GLU A 69 4.97 -10.94 -7.93
C GLU A 69 6.42 -11.08 -7.44
N ARG A 70 6.93 -10.05 -6.78
CA ARG A 70 8.28 -10.04 -6.20
C ARG A 70 8.40 -10.96 -4.99
N TRP A 71 7.46 -10.90 -4.05
CA TRP A 71 7.62 -11.56 -2.75
C TRP A 71 7.00 -12.96 -2.67
N ALA A 72 5.97 -13.28 -3.47
CA ALA A 72 5.32 -14.58 -3.43
C ALA A 72 6.27 -15.76 -3.76
N PRO A 73 7.22 -15.66 -4.72
CA PRO A 73 8.21 -16.71 -4.93
C PRO A 73 9.14 -16.92 -3.73
N ILE A 74 9.57 -15.83 -3.08
CA ILE A 74 10.45 -15.86 -1.91
C ILE A 74 9.72 -16.52 -0.73
N ALA A 75 8.47 -16.14 -0.48
CA ALA A 75 7.64 -16.76 0.55
C ALA A 75 7.49 -18.27 0.31
N ARG A 76 7.18 -18.69 -0.93
CA ARG A 76 7.08 -20.12 -1.30
C ARG A 76 8.41 -20.86 -1.10
N ALA A 77 9.53 -20.27 -1.48
CA ALA A 77 10.85 -20.88 -1.34
C ALA A 77 11.31 -20.99 0.12
N SER A 78 10.90 -20.06 0.98
CA SER A 78 11.28 -20.04 2.40
C SER A 78 10.63 -21.14 3.24
N GLY A 79 9.61 -21.83 2.71
CA GLY A 79 8.87 -22.85 3.46
C GLY A 79 7.99 -22.29 4.59
N VAL A 80 7.88 -20.97 4.71
CA VAL A 80 7.01 -20.30 5.69
C VAL A 80 5.55 -20.70 5.46
N ARG A 81 4.95 -21.28 6.49
CA ARG A 81 3.50 -21.52 6.58
C ARG A 81 2.96 -20.60 7.66
N ILE A 82 1.97 -19.79 7.31
CA ILE A 82 1.21 -19.02 8.29
C ILE A 82 0.18 -20.00 8.86
N ASN A 83 0.33 -20.33 10.15
CA ASN A 83 -0.61 -21.17 10.90
C ASN A 83 -1.77 -20.34 11.42
#